data_AF-A0A3N7GZ17-F1
#
_entry.id   AF-A0A3N7GZ17-F1
#
_cell.length_a   1.000
_cell.length_b   1.000
_cell.length_c   1.000
_cell.angle_alpha   90.00
_cell.angle_beta   90.00
_cell.angle_gamma   90.00
#
_symmetry.space_group_name_H-M   'P 1'
#
loop_
_entity.id
_entity.type
_entity.pdbx_description
1 polymer ?
#
loop_
_entity_poly.entity_id
_entity_poly.type
_entity_poly.pdbx_seq_one_letter_code
_entity_poly.pdbx_strand_id
1 'polypeptide(L)'
;MVDRSVITANSKTKRCTFDSDQMESNPYYNAYCPGGSVVGCVATAMAQIMKYYNWPRQGVGSSSYNTSGYGTLSVNYGNTTYNWEAMPQYVSSNNYQATALLSYHCGVAVQMSYSPYGSAAWQENVTTALKNYFRYAQTVRNVYKSNYSYSGWVAMLQAEIDAGRPVQYAGNSSDIGHSFVCDAYDGEYFHFNWGWGGMSDGYFLTNALNPGSLGTGGGSAGGFNAYQTCVIGIKPEGAADPTPPTPTPPTPSPTGADKYEPNNTVAAAYDLNGSFGGYWTLQRNTQGSTIHNASDVDYYKLKLSGGNYYMSLNVYVQDQDYNTDGGNYTLNAVCNLSTDGGRTWSQDFYDYATGVPVQPGATVLVKVGPYYKNQTGNYKLDITVGASPRAIMGTTEESVDPNTKVYPNPVSDVLHVKGDYRLIEIFDVAGKAVKTGKGSSVNVKDLPAGIYIVRLSDGKNISSHKVIKK
;
A
#
# COMPACT_ATOMS: atom_id res chain seq x y z
N MET A 1 6.71 -17.85 -2.88
CA MET A 1 5.57 -17.83 -1.95
C MET A 1 6.12 -18.22 -0.60
N VAL A 2 5.99 -17.37 0.40
CA VAL A 2 6.26 -17.76 1.79
C VAL A 2 4.89 -17.83 2.44
N ASP A 3 4.40 -19.06 2.63
CA ASP A 3 3.32 -19.35 3.56
C ASP A 3 3.80 -18.94 4.96
N ARG A 4 3.13 -17.95 5.55
CA ARG A 4 3.33 -17.53 6.93
C ARG A 4 2.00 -17.62 7.68
N SER A 5 1.53 -18.85 7.87
CA SER A 5 0.56 -19.22 8.90
C SER A 5 1.06 -19.03 10.35
N VAL A 6 2.21 -18.37 10.56
CA VAL A 6 2.76 -18.10 11.90
C VAL A 6 2.51 -16.64 12.28
N ILE A 7 1.46 -16.45 13.07
CA ILE A 7 1.12 -15.21 13.78
C ILE A 7 2.29 -14.86 14.72
N THR A 8 2.93 -13.72 14.51
CA THR A 8 3.89 -13.11 15.43
C THR A 8 3.16 -12.41 16.58
N ALA A 9 3.83 -12.29 17.73
CA ALA A 9 3.30 -11.79 19.00
C ALA A 9 2.83 -10.31 19.01
N ASN A 10 2.88 -9.61 17.86
CA ASN A 10 2.50 -8.19 17.73
C ASN A 10 1.23 -7.96 16.88
N SER A 11 0.53 -9.01 16.43
CA SER A 11 -0.72 -8.83 15.66
C SER A 11 -1.84 -8.26 16.54
N LYS A 12 -2.39 -7.10 16.14
CA LYS A 12 -3.64 -6.58 16.74
C LYS A 12 -4.82 -7.20 16.00
N THR A 13 -5.55 -8.08 16.67
CA THR A 13 -6.62 -8.88 16.05
C THR A 13 -8.00 -8.55 16.62
N LYS A 14 -8.92 -8.12 15.75
CA LYS A 14 -10.36 -7.99 16.03
C LYS A 14 -11.14 -8.51 14.81
N ARG A 15 -11.02 -9.81 14.56
CA ARG A 15 -11.43 -10.42 13.29
C ARG A 15 -12.94 -10.44 13.09
N CYS A 16 -13.37 -10.17 11.86
CA CYS A 16 -14.71 -10.47 11.38
C CYS A 16 -14.77 -11.97 11.06
N THR A 17 -15.07 -12.80 12.06
CA THR A 17 -15.08 -14.27 11.90
C THR A 17 -16.37 -14.82 11.29
N PHE A 18 -17.28 -13.95 10.82
CA PHE A 18 -18.55 -14.34 10.21
C PHE A 18 -18.37 -14.64 8.71
N ASP A 19 -17.57 -15.65 8.37
CA ASP A 19 -17.40 -16.11 6.98
C ASP A 19 -17.10 -17.61 6.97
N SER A 20 -18.14 -18.44 7.04
CA SER A 20 -17.93 -19.88 7.20
C SER A 20 -18.01 -20.75 5.97
N ASP A 21 -18.31 -20.23 4.78
CA ASP A 21 -18.36 -21.00 3.52
C ASP A 21 -18.78 -20.05 2.39
N GLN A 22 -17.90 -19.71 1.42
CA GLN A 22 -18.16 -18.90 0.21
C GLN A 22 -19.47 -18.10 0.27
N MET A 23 -19.55 -17.13 1.19
CA MET A 23 -20.83 -16.51 1.61
C MET A 23 -21.64 -15.99 0.43
N GLU A 24 -20.95 -15.54 -0.63
CA GLU A 24 -21.59 -15.02 -1.82
C GLU A 24 -22.46 -16.04 -2.55
N SER A 25 -21.96 -17.27 -2.79
CA SER A 25 -22.62 -18.28 -3.61
C SER A 25 -23.26 -19.42 -2.80
N ASN A 26 -23.10 -19.40 -1.47
CA ASN A 26 -23.68 -20.41 -0.61
C ASN A 26 -25.23 -20.28 -0.55
N PRO A 27 -25.97 -21.37 -0.84
CA PRO A 27 -27.44 -21.38 -0.93
C PRO A 27 -28.15 -20.92 0.35
N TYR A 28 -27.46 -20.97 1.49
CA TYR A 28 -28.02 -20.52 2.76
C TYR A 28 -27.93 -19.02 2.95
N TYR A 29 -26.89 -18.37 2.43
CA TYR A 29 -26.70 -16.92 2.57
C TYR A 29 -27.49 -16.13 1.52
N ASN A 30 -27.70 -16.72 0.34
CA ASN A 30 -28.47 -16.09 -0.74
C ASN A 30 -29.93 -16.58 -0.83
N ALA A 31 -30.43 -17.29 0.18
CA ALA A 31 -31.76 -17.93 0.15
C ALA A 31 -32.93 -16.95 -0.12
N TYR A 32 -32.75 -15.66 0.20
CA TYR A 32 -33.73 -14.60 -0.06
C TYR A 32 -33.35 -13.67 -1.22
N CYS A 33 -32.20 -13.87 -1.86
CA CYS A 33 -31.82 -13.14 -3.06
C CYS A 33 -32.72 -13.56 -4.25
N PRO A 34 -33.09 -12.62 -5.13
CA PRO A 34 -34.04 -12.88 -6.20
C PRO A 34 -33.45 -13.83 -7.25
N GLY A 35 -34.28 -14.76 -7.75
CA GLY A 35 -33.94 -15.61 -8.89
C GLY A 35 -32.71 -16.50 -8.72
N GLY A 36 -32.38 -16.90 -7.49
CA GLY A 36 -31.19 -17.71 -7.20
C GLY A 36 -29.88 -16.94 -7.36
N SER A 37 -29.93 -15.61 -7.30
CA SER A 37 -28.76 -14.76 -7.43
C SER A 37 -27.79 -14.94 -6.28
N VAL A 38 -26.50 -14.72 -6.51
CA VAL A 38 -25.49 -14.66 -5.45
C VAL A 38 -25.69 -13.38 -4.62
N VAL A 39 -25.24 -13.36 -3.36
CA VAL A 39 -25.38 -12.19 -2.47
C VAL A 39 -24.65 -10.96 -3.04
N GLY A 40 -23.43 -11.18 -3.54
CA GLY A 40 -22.53 -10.16 -4.05
C GLY A 40 -21.57 -9.63 -2.98
N CYS A 41 -20.31 -9.46 -3.38
CA CYS A 41 -19.18 -9.11 -2.51
C CYS A 41 -19.43 -7.88 -1.60
N VAL A 42 -20.04 -6.83 -2.14
CA VAL A 42 -20.34 -5.59 -1.39
C VAL A 42 -21.31 -5.86 -0.24
N ALA A 43 -22.37 -6.64 -0.49
CA ALA A 43 -23.37 -6.96 0.52
C ALA A 43 -22.83 -7.96 1.55
N THR A 44 -22.03 -8.93 1.09
CA THR A 44 -21.34 -9.89 1.95
C THR A 44 -20.42 -9.16 2.93
N ALA A 45 -19.48 -8.34 2.45
CA ALA A 45 -18.54 -7.62 3.30
C ALA A 45 -19.25 -6.66 4.28
N MET A 46 -20.33 -6.01 3.84
CA MET A 46 -21.17 -5.17 4.70
C MET A 46 -21.85 -6.00 5.81
N ALA A 47 -22.44 -7.15 5.48
CA ALA A 47 -23.11 -8.03 6.44
C ALA A 47 -22.13 -8.58 7.49
N GLN A 48 -20.90 -8.94 7.08
CA GLN A 48 -19.83 -9.38 7.98
C GLN A 48 -19.48 -8.31 9.03
N ILE A 49 -19.29 -7.06 8.60
CA ILE A 49 -18.98 -5.95 9.51
C ILE A 49 -20.17 -5.66 10.43
N MET A 50 -21.39 -5.72 9.91
CA MET A 50 -22.59 -5.52 10.73
C MET A 50 -22.73 -6.60 11.81
N LYS A 51 -22.40 -7.85 11.46
CA LYS A 51 -22.39 -8.95 12.39
C LYS A 51 -21.30 -8.83 13.46
N TYR A 52 -20.11 -8.32 13.11
CA TYR A 52 -19.06 -8.02 14.09
C TYR A 52 -19.58 -7.10 15.21
N TYR A 53 -20.37 -6.09 14.87
CA TYR A 53 -21.01 -5.20 15.85
C TYR A 53 -22.28 -5.77 16.48
N ASN A 54 -22.89 -6.81 15.90
CA ASN A 54 -24.26 -7.23 16.18
C ASN A 54 -25.23 -6.02 16.21
N TRP A 55 -25.17 -5.19 15.15
CA TRP A 55 -25.88 -3.92 15.10
C TRP A 55 -26.48 -3.61 13.71
N PRO A 56 -27.70 -3.02 13.65
CA PRO A 56 -28.56 -2.59 14.76
C PRO A 56 -29.53 -3.69 15.22
N ARG A 57 -30.14 -3.55 16.41
CA ARG A 57 -31.28 -4.40 16.78
C ARG A 57 -32.46 -4.23 15.83
N GLN A 58 -32.74 -2.99 15.41
CA GLN A 58 -33.80 -2.64 14.47
C GLN A 58 -33.30 -1.55 13.52
N GLY A 59 -33.59 -1.71 12.23
CA GLY A 59 -33.23 -0.72 11.21
C GLY A 59 -34.13 0.52 11.24
N VAL A 60 -33.99 1.39 10.24
CA VAL A 60 -34.78 2.62 10.08
C VAL A 60 -35.20 2.79 8.63
N GLY A 61 -36.43 3.27 8.41
CA GLY A 61 -36.92 3.61 7.09
C GLY A 61 -37.04 2.41 6.15
N SER A 62 -37.06 2.69 4.85
CA SER A 62 -37.20 1.71 3.79
C SER A 62 -36.43 2.17 2.55
N SER A 63 -36.11 1.24 1.66
CA SER A 63 -35.60 1.54 0.32
C SER A 63 -36.24 0.64 -0.71
N SER A 64 -36.30 1.15 -1.94
CA SER A 64 -36.79 0.42 -3.10
C SER A 64 -36.06 0.90 -4.35
N TYR A 65 -35.76 -0.01 -5.27
CA TYR A 65 -35.20 0.32 -6.57
C TYR A 65 -35.63 -0.72 -7.61
N ASN A 66 -35.57 -0.32 -8.88
CA ASN A 66 -35.83 -1.23 -9.99
C ASN A 66 -34.51 -1.86 -10.43
N THR A 67 -34.48 -3.19 -10.55
CA THR A 67 -33.37 -3.93 -11.12
C THR A 67 -33.81 -4.67 -12.37
N SER A 68 -32.94 -4.69 -13.39
CA SER A 68 -33.20 -5.44 -14.61
C SER A 68 -33.39 -6.93 -14.28
N GLY A 69 -34.38 -7.57 -14.90
CA GLY A 69 -34.66 -9.00 -14.72
C GLY A 69 -35.46 -9.40 -13.47
N TYR A 70 -35.53 -8.57 -12.42
CA TYR A 70 -36.24 -8.90 -11.17
C TYR A 70 -37.28 -7.87 -10.72
N GLY A 71 -37.47 -6.77 -11.47
CA GLY A 71 -38.47 -5.76 -11.16
C GLY A 71 -38.09 -4.88 -9.96
N THR A 72 -39.08 -4.40 -9.23
CA THR A 72 -38.87 -3.57 -8.05
C THR A 72 -38.54 -4.43 -6.84
N LEU A 73 -37.34 -4.24 -6.28
CA LEU A 73 -36.96 -4.82 -4.99
C LEU A 73 -37.15 -3.78 -3.90
N SER A 74 -37.71 -4.18 -2.76
CA SER A 74 -38.04 -3.27 -1.66
C SER A 74 -37.80 -3.92 -0.30
N VAL A 75 -37.28 -3.15 0.65
CA VAL A 75 -37.09 -3.56 2.05
C VAL A 75 -37.54 -2.44 2.98
N ASN A 76 -38.24 -2.81 4.06
CA ASN A 76 -38.57 -1.91 5.18
C ASN A 76 -37.71 -2.27 6.40
N TYR A 77 -36.56 -1.60 6.53
CA TYR A 77 -35.62 -1.80 7.63
C TYR A 77 -36.21 -1.36 8.97
N GLY A 78 -37.06 -0.32 8.97
CA GLY A 78 -37.77 0.18 10.15
C GLY A 78 -38.73 -0.84 10.77
N ASN A 79 -39.25 -1.77 9.98
CA ASN A 79 -40.07 -2.89 10.45
C ASN A 79 -39.29 -4.20 10.65
N THR A 80 -37.96 -4.17 10.51
CA THR A 80 -37.10 -5.35 10.61
C THR A 80 -36.32 -5.33 11.91
N THR A 81 -36.49 -6.38 12.73
CA THR A 81 -35.64 -6.65 13.90
C THR A 81 -34.60 -7.72 13.52
N TYR A 82 -33.32 -7.40 13.66
CA TYR A 82 -32.22 -8.32 13.36
C TYR A 82 -31.89 -9.15 14.60
N ASN A 83 -32.19 -10.46 14.54
CA ASN A 83 -31.82 -11.39 15.60
C ASN A 83 -30.38 -11.85 15.41
N TRP A 84 -29.43 -11.07 15.95
CA TRP A 84 -28.00 -11.35 15.84
C TRP A 84 -27.58 -12.68 16.45
N GLU A 85 -28.23 -13.14 17.53
CA GLU A 85 -27.93 -14.43 18.16
C GLU A 85 -28.27 -15.61 17.24
N ALA A 86 -29.27 -15.43 16.36
CA ALA A 86 -29.64 -16.40 15.33
C ALA A 86 -28.78 -16.34 14.06
N MET A 87 -27.70 -15.53 14.06
CA MET A 87 -26.71 -15.48 12.98
C MET A 87 -25.41 -16.13 13.47
N PRO A 88 -25.30 -17.47 13.45
CA PRO A 88 -24.11 -18.16 13.92
C PRO A 88 -22.93 -17.94 12.97
N GLN A 89 -21.71 -18.18 13.46
CA GLN A 89 -20.52 -18.22 12.61
C GLN A 89 -20.71 -19.20 11.45
N TYR A 90 -21.22 -20.41 11.74
CA TYR A 90 -21.45 -21.47 10.77
C TYR A 90 -22.93 -21.59 10.38
N VAL A 91 -23.23 -21.32 9.12
CA VAL A 91 -24.59 -21.37 8.58
C VAL A 91 -24.87 -22.72 7.90
N SER A 92 -26.05 -23.26 8.15
CA SER A 92 -26.53 -24.56 7.69
C SER A 92 -28.01 -24.47 7.32
N SER A 93 -28.56 -25.57 6.79
CA SER A 93 -30.00 -25.67 6.47
C SER A 93 -30.96 -25.42 7.63
N ASN A 94 -30.50 -25.47 8.88
CA ASN A 94 -31.36 -25.33 10.06
C ASN A 94 -31.32 -23.93 10.70
N ASN A 95 -30.41 -23.04 10.29
CA ASN A 95 -30.14 -21.77 11.00
C ASN A 95 -29.78 -20.59 10.06
N TYR A 96 -30.23 -20.64 8.81
CA TYR A 96 -29.83 -19.68 7.78
C TYR A 96 -30.70 -18.44 7.68
N GLN A 97 -31.94 -18.47 8.18
CA GLN A 97 -32.97 -17.48 7.85
C GLN A 97 -32.57 -16.06 8.27
N ALA A 98 -32.02 -15.88 9.48
CA ALA A 98 -31.60 -14.58 9.96
C ALA A 98 -30.41 -14.03 9.16
N THR A 99 -29.45 -14.88 8.82
CA THR A 99 -28.29 -14.51 8.00
C THR A 99 -28.69 -14.16 6.56
N ALA A 100 -29.53 -14.99 5.94
CA ALA A 100 -30.05 -14.74 4.59
C ALA A 100 -30.85 -13.43 4.50
N LEU A 101 -31.62 -13.11 5.54
CA LEU A 101 -32.35 -11.85 5.65
C LEU A 101 -31.40 -10.66 5.69
N LEU A 102 -30.36 -10.73 6.53
CA LEU A 102 -29.35 -9.67 6.61
C LEU A 102 -28.65 -9.50 5.25
N SER A 103 -28.18 -10.59 4.64
CA SER A 103 -27.51 -10.58 3.33
C SER A 103 -28.38 -9.91 2.25
N TYR A 104 -29.65 -10.31 2.14
CA TYR A 104 -30.59 -9.71 1.19
C TYR A 104 -30.84 -8.22 1.49
N HIS A 105 -31.01 -7.85 2.76
CA HIS A 105 -31.23 -6.46 3.17
C HIS A 105 -30.02 -5.58 2.87
N CYS A 106 -28.79 -6.06 3.12
CA CYS A 106 -27.56 -5.37 2.73
C CYS A 106 -27.54 -5.15 1.21
N GLY A 107 -27.86 -6.17 0.41
CA GLY A 107 -27.91 -6.06 -1.05
C GLY A 107 -28.93 -5.05 -1.56
N VAL A 108 -30.17 -5.05 -1.03
CA VAL A 108 -31.19 -4.06 -1.42
C VAL A 108 -30.77 -2.64 -0.98
N ALA A 109 -30.13 -2.50 0.17
CA ALA A 109 -29.69 -1.20 0.68
C ALA A 109 -28.61 -0.55 -0.18
N VAL A 110 -27.74 -1.36 -0.82
CA VAL A 110 -26.70 -0.89 -1.73
C VAL A 110 -27.12 -0.89 -3.20
N GLN A 111 -28.41 -1.12 -3.48
CA GLN A 111 -28.98 -1.18 -4.84
C GLN A 111 -28.30 -2.23 -5.72
N MET A 112 -28.14 -3.45 -5.20
CA MET A 112 -27.44 -4.56 -5.85
C MET A 112 -27.99 -4.90 -7.24
N SER A 113 -27.12 -4.99 -8.23
CA SER A 113 -27.45 -5.62 -9.52
C SER A 113 -27.32 -7.13 -9.36
N TYR A 114 -28.42 -7.79 -8.97
CA TYR A 114 -28.45 -9.23 -8.71
C TYR A 114 -28.29 -10.05 -10.00
N SER A 115 -27.58 -11.18 -9.90
CA SER A 115 -27.55 -12.22 -10.94
C SER A 115 -27.05 -13.55 -10.35
N PRO A 116 -27.47 -14.72 -10.89
CA PRO A 116 -26.91 -16.04 -10.53
C PRO A 116 -25.42 -16.17 -10.83
N TYR A 117 -24.89 -15.37 -11.74
CA TYR A 117 -23.51 -15.47 -12.22
C TYR A 117 -22.55 -14.47 -11.56
N GLY A 118 -23.07 -13.56 -10.73
CA GLY A 118 -22.29 -12.50 -10.09
C GLY A 118 -23.15 -11.27 -9.84
N SER A 119 -23.25 -10.84 -8.59
CA SER A 119 -24.01 -9.66 -8.19
C SER A 119 -23.07 -8.52 -7.85
N ALA A 120 -23.37 -7.31 -8.33
CA ALA A 120 -22.48 -6.15 -8.20
C ALA A 120 -23.20 -4.89 -7.69
N ALA A 121 -22.50 -4.09 -6.89
CA ALA A 121 -22.96 -2.80 -6.40
C ALA A 121 -21.78 -1.80 -6.30
N TRP A 122 -22.08 -0.52 -6.21
CA TRP A 122 -21.08 0.52 -5.95
C TRP A 122 -20.74 0.55 -4.45
N GLN A 123 -19.45 0.51 -4.12
CA GLN A 123 -18.96 0.55 -2.73
C GLN A 123 -19.44 1.81 -2.00
N GLU A 124 -19.57 2.92 -2.71
CA GLU A 124 -20.01 4.21 -2.19
C GLU A 124 -21.41 4.13 -1.57
N ASN A 125 -22.28 3.25 -2.08
CA ASN A 125 -23.65 3.07 -1.57
C ASN A 125 -23.68 2.51 -0.14
N VAL A 126 -22.62 1.80 0.28
CA VAL A 126 -22.48 1.27 1.65
C VAL A 126 -22.57 2.40 2.67
N THR A 127 -21.97 3.56 2.39
CA THR A 127 -21.97 4.70 3.31
C THR A 127 -23.38 5.20 3.61
N THR A 128 -24.16 5.42 2.56
CA THR A 128 -25.55 5.85 2.63
C THR A 128 -26.41 4.79 3.31
N ALA A 129 -26.21 3.52 2.96
CA ALA A 129 -26.96 2.41 3.54
C ALA A 129 -26.76 2.31 5.06
N LEU A 130 -25.50 2.29 5.51
CA LEU A 130 -25.13 2.19 6.93
C LEU A 130 -25.74 3.34 7.75
N LYS A 131 -25.66 4.58 7.24
CA LYS A 131 -26.20 5.77 7.92
C LYS A 131 -27.72 5.80 7.97
N ASN A 132 -28.37 5.58 6.83
CA ASN A 132 -29.79 5.88 6.68
C ASN A 132 -30.69 4.73 7.14
N TYR A 133 -30.22 3.49 7.01
CA TYR A 133 -31.06 2.30 7.22
C TYR A 133 -30.61 1.45 8.41
N PHE A 134 -29.32 1.47 8.75
CA PHE A 134 -28.74 0.56 9.75
C PHE A 134 -28.20 1.26 11.00
N ARG A 135 -28.48 2.56 11.17
CA ARG A 135 -28.16 3.33 12.39
C ARG A 135 -26.67 3.31 12.74
N TYR A 136 -25.79 3.39 11.73
CA TYR A 136 -24.36 3.60 11.97
C TYR A 136 -24.05 5.09 12.07
N ALA A 137 -22.89 5.41 12.65
CA ALA A 137 -22.47 6.78 12.86
C ALA A 137 -22.42 7.61 11.56
N GLN A 138 -22.80 8.88 11.65
CA GLN A 138 -22.78 9.80 10.51
C GLN A 138 -21.35 10.10 10.00
N THR A 139 -20.32 9.73 10.77
CA THR A 139 -18.91 9.80 10.41
C THR A 139 -18.48 8.77 9.37
N VAL A 140 -19.29 7.74 9.10
CA VAL A 140 -19.00 6.73 8.06
C VAL A 140 -18.75 7.42 6.72
N ARG A 141 -17.66 7.10 6.03
CA ARG A 141 -17.34 7.73 4.74
C ARG A 141 -16.53 6.81 3.84
N ASN A 142 -16.69 6.99 2.54
CA ASN A 142 -15.87 6.34 1.54
C ASN A 142 -14.61 7.19 1.30
N VAL A 143 -13.45 6.55 1.20
CA VAL A 143 -12.15 7.19 0.95
C VAL A 143 -11.40 6.43 -0.12
N TYR A 144 -10.80 7.15 -1.07
CA TYR A 144 -10.07 6.56 -2.19
C TYR A 144 -8.58 6.53 -1.89
N LYS A 145 -7.91 5.40 -2.15
CA LYS A 145 -6.47 5.27 -1.94
C LYS A 145 -5.65 6.28 -2.73
N SER A 146 -6.12 6.67 -3.91
CA SER A 146 -5.49 7.69 -4.76
C SER A 146 -5.36 9.06 -4.08
N ASN A 147 -6.15 9.32 -3.04
CA ASN A 147 -6.15 10.58 -2.30
C ASN A 147 -5.18 10.56 -1.10
N TYR A 148 -4.44 9.46 -0.90
CA TYR A 148 -3.50 9.28 0.19
C TYR A 148 -2.11 8.95 -0.35
N SER A 149 -1.07 9.36 0.37
CA SER A 149 0.22 8.72 0.25
C SER A 149 0.13 7.26 0.70
N TYR A 150 1.08 6.40 0.29
CA TYR A 150 1.05 4.99 0.71
C TYR A 150 1.09 4.84 2.24
N SER A 151 1.96 5.58 2.93
CA SER A 151 2.03 5.58 4.39
C SER A 151 0.77 6.16 5.04
N GLY A 152 0.21 7.25 4.51
CA GLY A 152 -1.05 7.81 5.00
C GLY A 152 -2.21 6.83 4.87
N TRP A 153 -2.25 6.06 3.78
CA TRP A 153 -3.22 4.99 3.59
C TRP A 153 -3.06 3.85 4.61
N VAL A 154 -1.81 3.38 4.82
CA VAL A 154 -1.49 2.36 5.82
C VAL A 154 -1.84 2.84 7.23
N ALA A 155 -1.44 4.05 7.61
CA ALA A 155 -1.71 4.63 8.92
C ALA A 155 -3.22 4.80 9.18
N MET A 156 -3.98 5.23 8.16
CA MET A 156 -5.44 5.34 8.25
C MET A 156 -6.09 3.98 8.53
N LEU A 157 -5.69 2.93 7.81
CA LEU A 157 -6.22 1.58 8.03
C LEU A 157 -5.85 1.06 9.42
N GLN A 158 -4.59 1.23 9.85
CA GLN A 158 -4.15 0.83 11.19
C GLN A 158 -4.94 1.57 12.28
N ALA A 159 -5.23 2.86 12.10
CA ALA A 159 -6.01 3.65 13.04
C ALA A 159 -7.47 3.17 13.16
N GLU A 160 -8.09 2.73 12.06
CA GLU A 160 -9.41 2.10 12.10
C GLU A 160 -9.38 0.79 12.89
N ILE A 161 -8.43 -0.11 12.59
CA ILE A 161 -8.30 -1.39 13.30
C ILE A 161 -7.98 -1.19 14.78
N ASP A 162 -7.12 -0.23 15.12
CA ASP A 162 -6.77 0.14 16.50
C ASP A 162 -7.98 0.65 17.28
N ALA A 163 -8.84 1.42 16.61
CA ALA A 163 -10.12 1.84 17.16
C ALA A 163 -11.18 0.72 17.15
N GLY A 164 -10.80 -0.51 16.80
CA GLY A 164 -11.69 -1.67 16.73
C GLY A 164 -12.77 -1.56 15.67
N ARG A 165 -12.49 -0.85 14.58
CA ARG A 165 -13.38 -0.67 13.44
C ARG A 165 -12.86 -1.45 12.23
N PRO A 166 -13.44 -2.63 11.91
CA PRO A 166 -13.16 -3.28 10.64
C PRO A 166 -13.53 -2.37 9.46
N VAL A 167 -12.72 -2.43 8.41
CA VAL A 167 -12.84 -1.58 7.23
C VAL A 167 -13.40 -2.39 6.08
N GLN A 168 -14.44 -1.89 5.41
CA GLN A 168 -14.88 -2.47 4.15
C GLN A 168 -13.97 -1.95 3.03
N TYR A 169 -13.16 -2.83 2.45
CA TYR A 169 -12.15 -2.50 1.46
C TYR A 169 -12.61 -2.98 0.07
N ALA A 170 -12.32 -2.22 -0.97
CA ALA A 170 -12.55 -2.65 -2.35
C ALA A 170 -11.39 -2.29 -3.26
N GLY A 171 -11.25 -3.04 -4.36
CA GLY A 171 -10.27 -2.80 -5.40
C GLY A 171 -10.59 -3.58 -6.68
N ASN A 172 -9.95 -3.18 -7.77
CA ASN A 172 -10.18 -3.75 -9.09
C ASN A 172 -8.98 -4.57 -9.54
N SER A 173 -9.26 -5.74 -10.12
CA SER A 173 -8.36 -6.46 -11.01
C SER A 173 -8.43 -5.88 -12.42
N SER A 174 -7.79 -6.54 -13.39
CA SER A 174 -7.92 -6.18 -14.81
C SER A 174 -9.30 -6.48 -15.40
N ASP A 175 -10.12 -7.30 -14.73
CA ASP A 175 -11.38 -7.81 -15.27
C ASP A 175 -12.61 -7.58 -14.38
N ILE A 176 -12.46 -7.38 -13.07
CA ILE A 176 -13.58 -7.17 -12.15
C ILE A 176 -13.20 -6.34 -10.92
N GLY A 177 -14.20 -5.72 -10.27
CA GLY A 177 -14.06 -5.13 -8.94
C GLY A 177 -14.50 -6.09 -7.85
N HIS A 178 -13.83 -6.08 -6.70
CA HIS A 178 -14.18 -6.90 -5.54
C HIS A 178 -14.22 -6.08 -4.25
N SER A 179 -15.08 -6.49 -3.32
CA SER A 179 -15.28 -5.85 -2.00
C SER A 179 -15.15 -6.89 -0.90
N PHE A 180 -14.37 -6.57 0.13
CA PHE A 180 -13.90 -7.50 1.16
C PHE A 180 -13.66 -6.75 2.48
N VAL A 181 -13.28 -7.46 3.54
CA VAL A 181 -13.12 -6.88 4.88
C VAL A 181 -11.65 -6.87 5.29
N CYS A 182 -11.17 -5.72 5.76
CA CYS A 182 -9.89 -5.59 6.47
C CYS A 182 -10.17 -5.50 7.97
N ASP A 183 -9.60 -6.40 8.77
CA ASP A 183 -9.97 -6.57 10.19
C ASP A 183 -8.79 -6.80 11.16
N ALA A 184 -7.56 -6.85 10.65
CA ALA A 184 -6.34 -6.92 11.46
C ALA A 184 -5.12 -6.41 10.68
N TYR A 185 -4.01 -6.17 11.38
CA TYR A 185 -2.72 -5.88 10.75
C TYR A 185 -1.53 -6.42 11.56
N ASP A 186 -0.42 -6.66 10.87
CA ASP A 186 0.91 -6.96 11.41
C ASP A 186 1.96 -6.17 10.61
N GLY A 187 2.49 -5.11 11.22
CA GLY A 187 3.29 -4.11 10.50
C GLY A 187 2.49 -3.48 9.35
N GLU A 188 3.02 -3.54 8.13
CA GLU A 188 2.35 -3.03 6.92
C GLU A 188 1.44 -4.06 6.23
N TYR A 189 1.39 -5.29 6.74
CA TYR A 189 0.50 -6.32 6.21
C TYR A 189 -0.86 -6.23 6.89
N PHE A 190 -1.92 -6.24 6.10
CA PHE A 190 -3.30 -6.21 6.57
C PHE A 190 -3.96 -7.55 6.33
N HIS A 191 -4.69 -8.04 7.34
CA HIS A 191 -5.52 -9.22 7.17
C HIS A 191 -6.76 -8.86 6.37
N PHE A 192 -7.02 -9.60 5.31
CA PHE A 192 -8.22 -9.48 4.50
C PHE A 192 -9.02 -10.77 4.58
N ASN A 193 -10.31 -10.61 4.89
CA ASN A 193 -11.35 -11.61 4.68
C ASN A 193 -12.03 -11.33 3.35
N TRP A 194 -11.87 -12.24 2.39
CA TRP A 194 -12.32 -12.04 1.00
C TRP A 194 -13.81 -12.30 0.78
N GLY A 195 -14.55 -12.77 1.79
CA GLY A 195 -15.96 -13.17 1.69
C GLY A 195 -16.17 -14.54 1.04
N TRP A 196 -15.15 -15.39 1.09
CA TRP A 196 -15.03 -16.63 0.34
C TRP A 196 -14.99 -17.87 1.26
N GLY A 197 -15.55 -17.76 2.46
CA GLY A 197 -15.54 -18.83 3.46
C GLY A 197 -14.16 -19.11 4.03
N GLY A 198 -13.35 -18.06 4.21
CA GLY A 198 -11.95 -18.19 4.62
C GLY A 198 -10.97 -18.56 3.50
N MET A 199 -11.44 -18.83 2.28
CA MET A 199 -10.54 -19.14 1.16
C MET A 199 -9.69 -17.92 0.80
N SER A 200 -8.37 -18.11 0.78
CA SER A 200 -7.35 -17.07 0.52
C SER A 200 -7.26 -15.96 1.56
N ASP A 201 -8.04 -16.03 2.64
CA ASP A 201 -7.93 -15.08 3.75
C ASP A 201 -6.51 -15.06 4.30
N GLY A 202 -6.03 -13.89 4.66
CA GLY A 202 -4.67 -13.76 5.13
C GLY A 202 -4.13 -12.35 5.07
N TYR A 203 -2.82 -12.24 5.31
CA TYR A 203 -2.11 -10.98 5.42
C TYR A 203 -1.51 -10.56 4.08
N PHE A 204 -1.88 -9.38 3.59
CA PHE A 204 -1.43 -8.82 2.32
C PHE A 204 -0.95 -7.38 2.47
N LEU A 205 0.00 -6.97 1.65
CA LEU A 205 0.28 -5.55 1.45
C LEU A 205 -0.85 -4.94 0.62
N THR A 206 -1.25 -3.70 0.91
CA THR A 206 -2.32 -3.03 0.14
C THR A 206 -1.93 -2.76 -1.33
N ASN A 207 -0.65 -2.87 -1.71
CA ASN A 207 -0.18 -2.81 -3.11
C ASN A 207 -0.02 -4.19 -3.76
N ALA A 208 -0.35 -5.27 -3.05
CA ALA A 208 -0.23 -6.64 -3.51
C ALA A 208 -1.39 -7.53 -2.99
N LEU A 209 -2.62 -7.08 -3.27
CA LEU A 209 -3.88 -7.77 -2.97
C LEU A 209 -4.12 -8.93 -3.95
N ASN A 210 -3.25 -9.93 -3.90
CA ASN A 210 -3.20 -11.05 -4.83
C ASN A 210 -3.56 -12.38 -4.12
N PRO A 211 -4.85 -12.68 -3.86
CA PRO A 211 -5.26 -13.94 -3.27
C PRO A 211 -4.85 -15.14 -4.14
N GLY A 212 -4.44 -16.24 -3.51
CA GLY A 212 -3.92 -17.41 -4.22
C GLY A 212 -5.00 -18.23 -4.95
N SER A 213 -6.24 -18.16 -4.48
CA SER A 213 -7.43 -18.77 -5.11
C SER A 213 -8.58 -17.78 -5.08
N LEU A 214 -9.41 -17.78 -6.12
CA LEU A 214 -10.49 -16.82 -6.32
C LEU A 214 -11.84 -17.50 -6.08
N GLY A 215 -12.70 -16.84 -5.31
CA GLY A 215 -14.10 -17.23 -5.11
C GLY A 215 -15.04 -16.53 -6.09
N THR A 216 -16.35 -16.67 -5.84
CA THR A 216 -17.38 -15.94 -6.60
C THR A 216 -17.12 -14.43 -6.51
N GLY A 217 -17.25 -13.72 -7.64
CA GLY A 217 -16.92 -12.29 -7.71
C GLY A 217 -15.43 -11.94 -7.86
N GLY A 218 -14.52 -12.92 -7.78
CA GLY A 218 -13.08 -12.68 -7.84
C GLY A 218 -12.47 -12.55 -9.25
N GLY A 219 -13.23 -12.86 -10.30
CA GLY A 219 -12.78 -12.81 -11.68
C GLY A 219 -11.80 -13.94 -12.04
N SER A 220 -11.03 -13.73 -13.12
CA SER A 220 -10.05 -14.68 -13.65
C SER A 220 -8.60 -14.26 -13.40
N ALA A 221 -8.35 -12.96 -13.22
CA ALA A 221 -7.01 -12.41 -13.04
C ALA A 221 -6.59 -12.27 -11.57
N GLY A 222 -7.54 -12.06 -10.66
CA GLY A 222 -7.24 -11.66 -9.29
C GLY A 222 -6.46 -10.34 -9.21
N GLY A 223 -5.87 -10.04 -8.07
CA GLY A 223 -4.97 -8.88 -7.94
C GLY A 223 -5.71 -7.54 -7.92
N PHE A 224 -6.42 -7.27 -6.83
CA PHE A 224 -7.32 -6.12 -6.65
C PHE A 224 -6.55 -4.82 -6.32
N ASN A 225 -5.54 -4.49 -7.14
CA ASN A 225 -4.56 -3.44 -6.88
C ASN A 225 -4.91 -2.09 -7.50
N ALA A 226 -5.89 -2.02 -8.40
CA ALA A 226 -6.34 -0.80 -9.05
C ALA A 226 -7.57 -0.19 -8.36
N TYR A 227 -7.76 1.13 -8.50
CA TYR A 227 -8.95 1.87 -8.04
C TYR A 227 -9.42 1.53 -6.62
N GLN A 228 -8.46 1.38 -5.70
CA GLN A 228 -8.77 0.95 -4.33
C GLN A 228 -9.50 2.02 -3.53
N THR A 229 -10.50 1.59 -2.76
CA THR A 229 -11.33 2.45 -1.91
C THR A 229 -11.69 1.73 -0.61
N CYS A 230 -12.03 2.48 0.43
CA CYS A 230 -12.44 1.97 1.73
C CYS A 230 -13.65 2.71 2.27
N VAL A 231 -14.51 1.99 3.00
CA VAL A 231 -15.52 2.59 3.87
C VAL A 231 -15.00 2.52 5.30
N ILE A 232 -14.77 3.69 5.89
CA ILE A 232 -14.11 3.87 7.19
C ILE A 232 -15.05 4.59 8.17
N GLY A 233 -14.69 4.59 9.45
CA GLY A 233 -15.50 5.19 10.51
C GLY A 233 -16.75 4.37 10.82
N ILE A 234 -16.77 3.09 10.43
CA ILE A 234 -17.90 2.18 10.65
C ILE A 234 -17.97 1.85 12.13
N LYS A 235 -18.94 2.44 12.82
CA LYS A 235 -19.31 2.12 14.20
C LYS A 235 -20.82 2.36 14.42
N PRO A 236 -21.45 1.68 15.38
CA PRO A 236 -22.83 1.97 15.78
C PRO A 236 -23.04 3.46 16.11
N GLU A 237 -24.22 3.99 15.78
CA GLU A 237 -24.61 5.33 16.22
C GLU A 237 -24.54 5.44 17.75
N GLY A 238 -23.97 6.55 18.25
CA GLY A 238 -23.81 6.78 19.69
C GLY A 238 -22.69 5.99 20.36
N ALA A 239 -21.99 5.09 19.64
CA ALA A 239 -20.78 4.48 20.16
C ALA A 239 -19.69 5.55 20.35
N ALA A 240 -19.21 5.69 21.59
CA ALA A 240 -18.00 6.43 21.87
C ALA A 240 -16.87 5.84 21.02
N ASP A 241 -16.04 6.70 20.42
CA ASP A 241 -14.76 6.18 19.94
C ASP A 241 -14.07 5.58 21.16
N PRO A 242 -13.54 4.33 21.08
CA PRO A 242 -12.67 3.87 22.14
C PRO A 242 -11.62 4.95 22.33
N THR A 243 -11.40 5.35 23.57
CA THR A 243 -10.28 6.23 23.89
C THR A 243 -9.08 5.67 23.16
N PRO A 244 -8.43 6.44 22.26
CA PRO A 244 -7.18 6.01 21.68
C PRO A 244 -6.31 5.50 22.83
N PRO A 245 -5.48 4.45 22.66
CA PRO A 245 -4.43 4.21 23.64
C PRO A 245 -3.79 5.57 23.90
N THR A 246 -3.81 6.01 25.17
CA THR A 246 -3.43 7.36 25.54
C THR A 246 -2.13 7.66 24.80
N PRO A 247 -2.10 8.60 23.84
CA PRO A 247 -0.82 9.02 23.33
C PRO A 247 -0.06 9.47 24.57
N THR A 248 1.12 8.90 24.80
CA THR A 248 2.08 9.51 25.72
C THR A 248 1.98 11.01 25.49
N PRO A 249 1.68 11.81 26.54
CA PRO A 249 1.38 13.23 26.36
C PRO A 249 2.46 13.81 25.46
N PRO A 250 2.11 14.60 24.43
CA PRO A 250 3.10 15.15 23.54
C PRO A 250 4.11 15.85 24.44
N THR A 251 5.36 15.38 24.38
CA THR A 251 6.48 16.15 24.87
C THR A 251 6.28 17.56 24.30
N PRO A 252 6.28 18.62 25.13
CA PRO A 252 6.05 19.97 24.63
C PRO A 252 6.95 20.21 23.42
N SER A 253 6.37 20.77 22.34
CA SER A 253 7.12 21.12 21.14
C SER A 253 8.42 21.82 21.55
N PRO A 254 9.56 21.48 20.96
CA PRO A 254 10.79 22.23 21.21
C PRO A 254 10.52 23.70 20.86
N THR A 255 10.67 24.61 21.83
CA THR A 255 10.29 26.03 21.73
C THR A 255 11.49 26.95 21.48
N GLY A 256 12.57 26.43 20.89
CA GLY A 256 13.77 27.20 20.63
C GLY A 256 14.47 26.76 19.36
N ALA A 257 15.34 27.63 18.85
CA ALA A 257 16.21 27.36 17.71
C ALA A 257 16.93 26.01 17.88
N ASP A 258 16.99 25.23 16.80
CA ASP A 258 17.68 23.96 16.79
C ASP A 258 19.20 24.13 16.54
N LYS A 259 19.90 23.01 16.39
CA LYS A 259 21.36 22.96 16.17
C LYS A 259 21.80 23.28 14.73
N TYR A 260 20.85 23.38 13.79
CA TYR A 260 21.09 23.69 12.38
C TYR A 260 21.05 25.20 12.11
N GLU A 261 20.58 25.98 13.08
CA GLU A 261 20.54 27.44 13.00
C GLU A 261 21.95 28.09 13.07
N PRO A 262 22.20 29.20 12.34
CA PRO A 262 21.26 29.87 11.45
C PRO A 262 21.18 29.17 10.08
N ASN A 263 19.98 28.82 9.62
CA ASN A 263 19.74 28.21 8.29
C ASN A 263 18.55 28.85 7.55
N ASN A 264 18.19 30.05 7.97
CA ASN A 264 17.01 30.80 7.52
C ASN A 264 17.06 31.37 6.08
N THR A 265 18.18 31.18 5.37
CA THR A 265 18.37 31.67 4.00
C THR A 265 19.23 30.71 3.19
N VAL A 266 19.17 30.80 1.85
CA VAL A 266 20.04 30.01 0.97
C VAL A 266 21.53 30.18 1.28
N ALA A 267 21.97 31.40 1.65
CA ALA A 267 23.36 31.68 1.99
C ALA A 267 23.77 31.03 3.32
N ALA A 268 22.84 30.92 4.27
CA ALA A 268 23.03 30.30 5.57
C ALA A 268 22.72 28.79 5.59
N ALA A 269 22.32 28.21 4.44
CA ALA A 269 21.84 26.84 4.38
C ALA A 269 22.82 25.82 4.99
N TYR A 270 22.33 24.99 5.91
CA TYR A 270 23.14 24.07 6.69
C TYR A 270 23.73 22.97 5.80
N ASP A 271 25.04 22.74 5.89
CA ASP A 271 25.76 21.77 5.07
C ASP A 271 25.57 20.32 5.56
N LEU A 272 24.81 19.53 4.80
CA LEU A 272 24.59 18.09 5.06
C LEU A 272 25.58 17.20 4.29
N ASN A 273 26.72 17.73 3.88
CA ASN A 273 27.64 17.04 2.96
C ASN A 273 28.16 15.70 3.49
N GLY A 274 28.56 14.83 2.57
CA GLY A 274 29.55 13.80 2.78
C GLY A 274 29.47 12.67 1.77
N SER A 275 30.05 11.52 2.09
CA SER A 275 30.44 10.52 1.08
C SER A 275 29.37 9.44 0.84
N PHE A 276 29.29 8.97 -0.40
CA PHE A 276 28.49 7.78 -0.76
C PHE A 276 28.99 6.54 0.00
N GLY A 277 28.05 5.77 0.56
CA GLY A 277 28.32 4.50 1.24
C GLY A 277 28.53 3.33 0.26
N GLY A 278 28.63 2.11 0.79
CA GLY A 278 28.99 0.87 0.07
C GLY A 278 28.08 0.42 -1.08
N TYR A 279 26.98 1.15 -1.35
CA TYR A 279 26.01 0.87 -2.42
C TYR A 279 25.62 2.14 -3.21
N TRP A 280 26.56 3.06 -3.44
CA TRP A 280 26.31 4.31 -4.20
C TRP A 280 25.15 5.15 -3.67
N THR A 281 24.89 5.05 -2.36
CA THR A 281 23.79 5.74 -1.69
C THR A 281 24.36 6.64 -0.61
N LEU A 282 23.88 7.88 -0.55
CA LEU A 282 24.19 8.87 0.48
C LEU A 282 22.90 9.18 1.25
N GLN A 283 22.90 8.95 2.55
CA GLN A 283 21.76 9.24 3.43
C GLN A 283 22.11 10.31 4.45
N ARG A 284 21.19 11.24 4.68
CA ARG A 284 21.29 12.32 5.67
C ARG A 284 19.95 12.51 6.34
N ASN A 285 19.97 12.99 7.57
CA ASN A 285 18.77 13.47 8.23
C ASN A 285 19.03 14.71 9.07
N THR A 286 17.95 15.39 9.43
CA THR A 286 17.99 16.60 10.26
C THR A 286 17.32 16.35 11.62
N GLN A 287 17.71 15.26 12.29
CA GLN A 287 17.11 14.89 13.58
C GLN A 287 17.13 16.05 14.58
N GLY A 288 15.94 16.44 15.05
CA GLY A 288 15.73 17.51 16.02
C GLY A 288 15.55 18.89 15.39
N SER A 289 15.11 18.97 14.13
CA SER A 289 14.82 20.26 13.48
C SER A 289 13.57 20.92 14.03
N THR A 290 13.54 22.25 14.04
CA THR A 290 12.45 23.06 14.56
C THR A 290 12.23 24.29 13.71
N ILE A 291 10.97 24.54 13.35
CA ILE A 291 10.51 25.88 12.97
C ILE A 291 10.07 26.57 14.26
N HIS A 292 10.92 27.43 14.80
CA HIS A 292 10.82 27.96 16.17
C HIS A 292 10.19 29.36 16.25
N ASN A 293 9.97 30.04 15.12
CA ASN A 293 9.21 31.29 15.05
C ASN A 293 8.45 31.45 13.72
N ALA A 294 7.56 32.43 13.63
CA ALA A 294 6.65 32.58 12.48
C ALA A 294 7.34 32.96 11.15
N SER A 295 8.57 33.47 11.20
CA SER A 295 9.39 33.80 10.02
C SER A 295 10.42 32.72 9.70
N ASP A 296 10.47 31.66 10.50
CA ASP A 296 11.49 30.63 10.43
C ASP A 296 11.24 29.68 9.26
N VAL A 297 12.30 29.44 8.48
CA VAL A 297 12.33 28.56 7.32
C VAL A 297 13.70 27.92 7.20
N ASP A 298 13.78 26.62 7.11
CA ASP A 298 15.05 25.93 7.13
C ASP A 298 15.56 25.63 5.73
N TYR A 299 16.81 26.01 5.45
CA TYR A 299 17.51 25.63 4.24
C TYR A 299 18.62 24.63 4.55
N TYR A 300 18.60 23.48 3.87
CA TYR A 300 19.66 22.48 3.91
C TYR A 300 20.33 22.37 2.56
N LYS A 301 21.66 22.24 2.58
CA LYS A 301 22.48 22.18 1.37
C LYS A 301 23.25 20.87 1.30
N LEU A 302 23.23 20.27 0.11
CA LEU A 302 24.01 19.09 -0.21
C LEU A 302 24.80 19.31 -1.51
N LYS A 303 26.12 19.36 -1.38
CA LYS A 303 27.05 19.41 -2.50
C LYS A 303 27.43 18.00 -2.91
N LEU A 304 27.03 17.63 -4.12
CA LEU A 304 27.25 16.29 -4.66
C LEU A 304 28.61 16.23 -5.37
N SER A 305 29.22 15.04 -5.37
CA SER A 305 30.43 14.79 -6.15
C SER A 305 30.13 14.77 -7.65
N GLY A 306 31.07 15.27 -8.46
CA GLY A 306 31.04 15.08 -9.91
C GLY A 306 31.25 13.62 -10.32
N GLY A 307 30.97 13.28 -11.58
CA GLY A 307 31.15 11.94 -12.13
C GLY A 307 30.22 11.65 -13.30
N ASN A 308 30.30 10.43 -13.87
CA ASN A 308 29.47 10.00 -14.99
C ASN A 308 28.40 8.98 -14.54
N TYR A 309 27.42 9.46 -13.78
CA TYR A 309 26.37 8.66 -13.15
C TYR A 309 25.01 9.34 -13.34
N TYR A 310 23.92 8.58 -13.36
CA TYR A 310 22.60 9.12 -13.07
C TYR A 310 22.45 9.23 -11.56
N MET A 311 21.89 10.33 -11.07
CA MET A 311 21.61 10.50 -9.66
C MET A 311 20.14 10.84 -9.47
N SER A 312 19.54 10.24 -8.45
CA SER A 312 18.19 10.56 -8.01
C SER A 312 18.21 10.95 -6.54
N LEU A 313 17.44 11.98 -6.23
CA LEU A 313 17.22 12.49 -4.89
C LEU A 313 15.84 12.07 -4.42
N ASN A 314 15.79 11.53 -3.21
CA ASN A 314 14.58 11.33 -2.44
C ASN A 314 14.66 12.19 -1.19
N VAL A 315 13.59 12.93 -0.93
CA VAL A 315 13.40 13.77 0.25
C VAL A 315 12.09 13.35 0.90
N TYR A 316 12.12 13.15 2.21
CA TYR A 316 10.95 12.92 3.05
C TYR A 316 11.00 13.86 4.24
N VAL A 317 9.92 14.57 4.51
CA VAL A 317 9.76 15.42 5.69
C VAL A 317 8.88 14.67 6.66
N GLN A 318 9.47 14.17 7.75
CA GLN A 318 8.72 13.61 8.86
C GLN A 318 8.12 14.76 9.65
N ASP A 319 6.81 14.86 9.63
CA ASP A 319 6.04 15.98 10.14
C ASP A 319 4.77 15.47 10.85
N GLN A 320 3.85 16.37 11.20
CA GLN A 320 2.62 16.04 11.92
C GLN A 320 1.69 15.10 11.13
N ASP A 321 1.66 15.20 9.79
CA ASP A 321 0.70 14.50 8.92
C ASP A 321 1.35 13.29 8.23
N TYR A 322 2.67 13.31 8.04
CA TYR A 322 3.50 12.25 7.47
C TYR A 322 4.62 11.87 8.45
N ASN A 323 4.49 10.70 9.08
CA ASN A 323 5.48 10.20 10.00
C ASN A 323 5.65 8.68 9.84
N THR A 324 6.85 8.28 9.43
CA THR A 324 7.20 6.89 9.12
C THR A 324 8.24 6.32 10.07
N ASP A 325 8.85 7.15 10.93
CA ASP A 325 9.91 6.74 11.85
C ASP A 325 9.45 6.64 13.32
N GLY A 326 8.16 6.90 13.58
CA GLY A 326 7.58 6.84 14.92
C GLY A 326 8.00 8.01 15.81
N GLY A 327 8.56 9.08 15.23
CA GLY A 327 8.84 10.33 15.94
C GLY A 327 7.57 11.00 16.46
N ASN A 328 7.71 12.08 17.21
CA ASN A 328 6.57 12.93 17.58
C ASN A 328 6.83 14.31 16.98
N TYR A 329 6.21 14.59 15.84
CA TYR A 329 6.38 15.83 15.08
C TYR A 329 5.10 16.66 15.16
N THR A 330 5.25 17.96 15.36
CA THR A 330 4.13 18.88 15.60
C THR A 330 4.00 19.97 14.54
N LEU A 331 4.94 20.03 13.59
CA LEU A 331 4.86 20.91 12.45
C LEU A 331 4.13 20.21 11.31
N ASN A 332 3.16 20.86 10.68
CA ASN A 332 2.72 20.49 9.33
C ASN A 332 3.62 21.26 8.37
N ALA A 333 4.49 20.52 7.69
CA ALA A 333 5.60 21.06 6.94
C ALA A 333 5.31 21.00 5.43
N VAL A 334 6.01 21.86 4.70
CA VAL A 334 6.09 21.81 3.24
C VAL A 334 7.54 21.99 2.85
N CYS A 335 7.97 21.32 1.78
CA CYS A 335 9.31 21.46 1.26
C CYS A 335 9.37 21.84 -0.22
N ASN A 336 10.46 22.52 -0.58
CA ASN A 336 10.82 22.82 -1.97
C ASN A 336 12.27 22.42 -2.22
N LEU A 337 12.56 22.11 -3.49
CA LEU A 337 13.87 21.66 -3.91
C LEU A 337 14.46 22.60 -4.95
N SER A 338 15.77 22.77 -4.89
CA SER A 338 16.57 23.31 -5.97
C SER A 338 17.72 22.35 -6.27
N THR A 339 17.93 22.01 -7.53
CA THR A 339 19.03 21.13 -7.98
C THR A 339 20.14 21.89 -8.72
N ASP A 340 20.05 23.23 -8.77
CA ASP A 340 20.96 24.10 -9.50
C ASP A 340 21.59 25.20 -8.62
N GLY A 341 21.63 24.96 -7.29
CA GLY A 341 22.22 25.88 -6.32
C GLY A 341 21.34 27.08 -5.98
N GLY A 342 20.01 26.95 -6.10
CA GLY A 342 19.04 27.95 -5.67
C GLY A 342 18.59 28.91 -6.76
N ARG A 343 18.95 28.66 -8.03
CA ARG A 343 18.55 29.51 -9.17
C ARG A 343 17.12 29.22 -9.59
N THR A 344 16.73 27.95 -9.60
CA THR A 344 15.36 27.51 -9.82
C THR A 344 14.88 26.66 -8.65
N TRP A 345 13.59 26.79 -8.34
CA TRP A 345 12.92 26.07 -7.26
C TRP A 345 11.74 25.30 -7.82
N SER A 346 11.52 24.10 -7.29
CA SER A 346 10.31 23.34 -7.55
C SER A 346 9.09 24.01 -6.95
N GLN A 347 7.90 23.51 -7.31
CA GLN A 347 6.70 23.71 -6.52
C GLN A 347 6.82 23.07 -5.12
N ASP A 348 5.83 23.35 -4.28
CA ASP A 348 5.65 22.79 -2.95
C ASP A 348 5.41 21.27 -3.00
N PHE A 349 6.12 20.55 -2.13
CA PHE A 349 5.88 19.15 -1.82
C PHE A 349 5.48 19.06 -0.34
N TYR A 350 4.32 18.45 -0.08
CA TYR A 350 3.77 18.35 1.28
C TYR A 350 4.61 17.41 2.16
N ASP A 351 4.76 16.16 1.73
CA ASP A 351 5.42 15.14 2.57
C ASP A 351 6.79 14.71 2.03
N TYR A 352 6.89 14.56 0.70
CA TYR A 352 8.07 13.98 0.07
C TYR A 352 8.20 14.34 -1.41
N ALA A 353 9.41 14.20 -1.92
CA ALA A 353 9.74 14.26 -3.34
C ALA A 353 10.73 13.13 -3.66
N THR A 354 10.34 12.21 -4.52
CA THR A 354 11.12 10.99 -4.83
C THR A 354 11.53 10.93 -6.28
N GLY A 355 12.70 10.36 -6.56
CA GLY A 355 13.18 10.14 -7.92
C GLY A 355 13.58 11.44 -8.64
N VAL A 356 13.82 12.52 -7.89
CA VAL A 356 14.16 13.83 -8.47
C VAL A 356 15.51 13.73 -9.17
N PRO A 357 15.61 13.95 -10.50
CA PRO A 357 16.87 13.85 -11.21
C PRO A 357 17.84 14.93 -10.75
N VAL A 358 19.07 14.55 -10.40
CA VAL A 358 20.12 15.48 -10.01
C VAL A 358 21.35 15.27 -10.88
N GLN A 359 21.98 16.36 -11.30
CA GLN A 359 23.21 16.27 -12.08
C GLN A 359 24.40 15.98 -11.16
N PRO A 360 25.37 15.15 -11.59
CA PRO A 360 26.63 15.03 -10.89
C PRO A 360 27.31 16.38 -10.68
N GLY A 361 27.85 16.63 -9.48
CA GLY A 361 28.45 17.91 -9.11
C GLY A 361 27.45 19.02 -8.74
N ALA A 362 26.15 18.77 -8.81
CA ALA A 362 25.14 19.74 -8.45
C ALA A 362 25.19 20.09 -6.96
N THR A 363 24.73 21.32 -6.66
CA THR A 363 24.39 21.73 -5.30
C THR A 363 22.88 21.64 -5.16
N VAL A 364 22.43 20.72 -4.33
CA VAL A 364 21.02 20.56 -3.97
C VAL A 364 20.73 21.43 -2.76
N LEU A 365 19.60 22.13 -2.79
CA LEU A 365 19.02 22.79 -1.63
C LEU A 365 17.63 22.22 -1.37
N VAL A 366 17.34 21.97 -0.11
CA VAL A 366 16.01 21.65 0.39
C VAL A 366 15.59 22.79 1.30
N LYS A 367 14.48 23.44 0.98
CA LYS A 367 13.82 24.39 1.87
C LYS A 367 12.68 23.65 2.58
N VAL A 368 12.56 23.79 3.90
CA VAL A 368 11.43 23.31 4.69
C VAL A 368 10.81 24.51 5.41
N GLY A 369 9.48 24.59 5.43
CA GLY A 369 8.76 25.63 6.15
C GLY A 369 7.38 25.16 6.59
N PRO A 370 6.67 25.96 7.39
CA PRO A 370 5.32 25.62 7.82
C PRO A 370 4.33 25.70 6.65
N TYR A 371 3.43 24.72 6.54
CA TYR A 371 2.31 24.78 5.60
C TYR A 371 1.31 25.88 5.98
N TYR A 372 0.93 25.92 7.26
CA TYR A 372 0.09 26.98 7.80
C TYR A 372 0.94 28.16 8.25
N LYS A 373 0.61 29.37 7.77
CA LYS A 373 1.30 30.58 8.14
C LYS A 373 1.38 30.75 9.67
N ASN A 374 2.57 31.07 10.18
CA ASN A 374 2.89 31.24 11.60
C ASN A 374 2.86 29.95 12.45
N GLN A 375 2.72 28.77 11.85
CA GLN A 375 2.89 27.52 12.59
C GLN A 375 4.35 27.35 13.01
N THR A 376 4.55 26.81 14.22
CA THR A 376 5.84 26.42 14.76
C THR A 376 5.75 24.95 15.19
N GLY A 377 6.89 24.28 15.27
CA GLY A 377 6.93 22.87 15.63
C GLY A 377 8.21 22.19 15.19
N ASN A 378 8.35 20.93 15.57
CA ASN A 378 9.46 20.10 15.12
C ASN A 378 9.08 19.23 13.93
N TYR A 379 10.12 18.88 13.16
CA TYR A 379 10.06 17.96 12.05
C TYR A 379 11.42 17.27 11.91
N LYS A 380 11.54 16.36 10.96
CA LYS A 380 12.83 15.79 10.55
C LYS A 380 12.84 15.62 9.03
N LEU A 381 13.84 16.17 8.38
CA LEU A 381 14.08 15.96 6.96
C LEU A 381 14.99 14.74 6.80
N ASP A 382 14.54 13.73 6.05
CA ASP A 382 15.33 12.59 5.59
C ASP A 382 15.67 12.77 4.10
N ILE A 383 16.95 12.70 3.76
CA ILE A 383 17.47 12.84 2.40
C ILE A 383 18.21 11.56 2.02
N THR A 384 17.86 10.99 0.87
CA THR A 384 18.60 9.91 0.25
C THR A 384 18.96 10.28 -1.18
N VAL A 385 20.24 10.21 -1.52
CA VAL A 385 20.73 10.34 -2.89
C VAL A 385 21.24 8.98 -3.35
N GLY A 386 20.60 8.42 -4.37
CA GLY A 386 21.07 7.25 -5.07
C GLY A 386 21.85 7.66 -6.32
N ALA A 387 22.97 7.00 -6.57
CA ALA A 387 23.70 7.12 -7.83
C ALA A 387 23.73 5.75 -8.53
N SER A 388 23.51 5.75 -9.84
CA SER A 388 23.66 4.60 -10.71
C SER A 388 24.55 4.93 -11.90
N PRO A 389 25.38 4.00 -12.39
CA PRO A 389 26.13 4.20 -13.62
C PRO A 389 25.18 4.53 -14.77
N ARG A 390 25.56 5.50 -15.63
CA ARG A 390 24.84 5.67 -16.89
C ARG A 390 25.03 4.40 -17.73
N ALA A 391 23.96 3.64 -17.95
CA ALA A 391 23.94 2.63 -18.99
C ALA A 391 23.98 3.35 -20.34
N ILE A 392 25.00 3.09 -21.14
CA ILE A 392 25.10 3.60 -22.50
C ILE A 392 24.07 2.81 -23.33
N MET A 393 22.90 3.39 -23.56
CA MET A 393 22.01 2.93 -24.62
C MET A 393 22.54 3.49 -25.93
N GLY A 394 23.36 2.71 -26.62
CA GLY A 394 23.81 2.99 -27.98
C GLY A 394 23.73 1.72 -28.82
N THR A 395 23.20 1.81 -30.05
CA THR A 395 23.29 0.79 -31.09
C THR A 395 24.68 0.74 -31.72
N THR A 396 25.70 0.64 -30.88
CA THR A 396 27.06 0.39 -31.31
C THR A 396 27.53 -0.81 -30.50
N GLU A 397 28.10 -1.81 -31.17
CA GLU A 397 28.92 -2.81 -30.47
C GLU A 397 29.93 -2.04 -29.63
N GLU A 398 29.68 -1.94 -28.32
CA GLU A 398 30.56 -1.23 -27.42
C GLU A 398 31.51 -2.25 -26.82
N SER A 399 32.79 -1.97 -27.09
CA SER A 399 33.98 -2.75 -26.79
C SER A 399 33.76 -3.84 -25.74
N VAL A 400 33.66 -5.08 -26.22
CA VAL A 400 34.23 -6.22 -25.51
C VAL A 400 35.62 -5.76 -25.08
N ASP A 401 35.87 -5.59 -23.78
CA ASP A 401 37.26 -5.56 -23.31
C ASP A 401 37.92 -6.80 -23.93
N PRO A 402 38.93 -6.66 -24.81
CA PRO A 402 39.51 -7.79 -25.52
C PRO A 402 40.08 -8.86 -24.57
N ASN A 403 40.20 -8.54 -23.27
CA ASN A 403 40.60 -9.47 -22.23
C ASN A 403 39.45 -10.25 -21.57
N THR A 404 38.19 -9.85 -21.74
CA THR A 404 37.03 -10.52 -21.13
C THR A 404 36.57 -11.67 -22.01
N LYS A 405 36.87 -12.90 -21.56
CA LYS A 405 36.47 -14.14 -22.24
C LYS A 405 35.49 -14.92 -21.38
N VAL A 406 34.36 -15.31 -21.98
CA VAL A 406 33.36 -16.20 -21.37
C VAL A 406 33.41 -17.54 -22.10
N TYR A 407 33.70 -18.62 -21.38
CA TYR A 407 33.94 -19.94 -21.96
C TYR A 407 33.58 -21.08 -21.00
N PRO A 408 33.25 -22.28 -21.49
CA PRO A 408 32.99 -22.58 -22.90
C PRO A 408 31.70 -21.88 -23.38
N ASN A 409 31.62 -21.57 -24.67
CA ASN A 409 30.38 -21.12 -25.31
C ASN A 409 30.28 -21.82 -26.67
N PRO A 410 29.38 -22.80 -26.85
CA PRO A 410 28.31 -23.20 -25.94
C PRO A 410 28.78 -23.91 -24.64
N VAL A 411 28.02 -23.76 -23.55
CA VAL A 411 28.29 -24.32 -22.20
C VAL A 411 27.33 -25.45 -21.84
N SER A 412 27.79 -26.45 -21.07
CA SER A 412 26.94 -27.54 -20.54
C SER A 412 26.73 -27.44 -19.03
N ASP A 413 27.80 -27.37 -18.23
CA ASP A 413 27.67 -27.46 -16.77
C ASP A 413 28.16 -26.21 -16.05
N VAL A 414 29.38 -25.75 -16.35
CA VAL A 414 30.00 -24.61 -15.67
C VAL A 414 30.46 -23.60 -16.70
N LEU A 415 30.02 -22.36 -16.53
CA LEU A 415 30.44 -21.23 -17.33
C LEU A 415 31.59 -20.52 -16.59
N HIS A 416 32.75 -20.40 -17.25
CA HIS A 416 33.91 -19.68 -16.75
C HIS A 416 34.03 -18.31 -17.40
N VAL A 417 34.59 -17.38 -16.63
CA VAL A 417 34.86 -16.01 -17.07
C VAL A 417 36.32 -15.69 -16.75
N LYS A 418 37.02 -15.09 -17.70
CA LYS A 418 38.42 -14.67 -17.52
C LYS A 418 38.44 -13.39 -16.69
N GLY A 419 38.88 -13.51 -15.43
CA GLY A 419 38.89 -12.45 -14.43
C GLY A 419 38.16 -12.86 -13.15
N ASP A 420 38.27 -12.03 -12.11
CA ASP A 420 37.55 -12.22 -10.85
C ASP A 420 36.48 -11.12 -10.71
N TYR A 421 35.21 -11.52 -10.75
CA TYR A 421 34.08 -10.60 -10.79
C TYR A 421 33.32 -10.63 -9.48
N ARG A 422 32.97 -9.45 -8.99
CA ARG A 422 32.15 -9.29 -7.78
C ARG A 422 30.75 -9.87 -7.97
N LEU A 423 30.22 -9.77 -9.20
CA LEU A 423 28.91 -10.28 -9.55
C LEU A 423 28.88 -10.81 -11.00
N ILE A 424 28.29 -11.97 -11.16
CA ILE A 424 27.93 -12.60 -12.43
C ILE A 424 26.42 -12.80 -12.41
N GLU A 425 25.69 -12.27 -13.39
CA GLU A 425 24.25 -12.43 -13.52
C GLU A 425 23.91 -13.08 -14.86
N ILE A 426 22.99 -14.04 -14.84
CA ILE A 426 22.50 -14.73 -16.03
C ILE A 426 21.03 -14.38 -16.20
N PHE A 427 20.69 -13.87 -17.37
CA PHE A 427 19.34 -13.51 -17.77
C PHE A 427 18.85 -14.42 -18.88
N ASP A 428 17.57 -14.79 -18.82
CA ASP A 428 16.88 -15.39 -19.97
C ASP A 428 16.60 -14.33 -21.07
N VAL A 429 16.06 -14.79 -22.20
CA VAL A 429 15.72 -13.91 -23.33
C VAL A 429 14.60 -12.90 -23.03
N ALA A 430 13.84 -13.08 -21.94
CA ALA A 430 12.82 -12.14 -21.47
C ALA A 430 13.39 -11.10 -20.49
N GLY A 431 14.70 -11.16 -20.19
CA GLY A 431 15.38 -10.23 -19.29
C GLY A 431 15.20 -10.55 -17.81
N LYS A 432 14.65 -11.73 -17.47
CA LYS A 432 14.52 -12.17 -16.07
C LYS A 432 15.84 -12.77 -15.61
N ALA A 433 16.33 -12.33 -14.45
CA ALA A 433 17.49 -12.94 -13.81
C ALA A 433 17.16 -14.37 -13.39
N VAL A 434 17.86 -15.35 -13.96
CA VAL A 434 17.64 -16.78 -13.73
C VAL A 434 18.74 -17.42 -12.88
N LYS A 435 19.92 -16.80 -12.82
CA LYS A 435 21.02 -17.27 -11.97
C LYS A 435 21.98 -16.14 -11.63
N THR A 436 22.62 -16.22 -10.47
CA THR A 436 23.70 -15.31 -10.07
C THR A 436 24.90 -16.09 -9.54
N GLY A 437 26.06 -15.46 -9.60
CA GLY A 437 27.34 -16.00 -9.15
C GLY A 437 28.33 -14.88 -8.83
N LYS A 438 29.52 -15.27 -8.41
CA LYS A 438 30.67 -14.40 -8.13
C LYS A 438 31.94 -15.16 -8.42
N GLY A 439 33.06 -14.48 -8.55
CA GLY A 439 34.34 -15.12 -8.84
C GLY A 439 34.60 -15.21 -10.34
N SER A 440 35.21 -16.32 -10.75
CA SER A 440 35.58 -16.62 -12.13
C SER A 440 34.73 -17.70 -12.80
N SER A 441 33.65 -18.17 -12.15
CA SER A 441 32.75 -19.19 -12.72
C SER A 441 31.38 -19.22 -12.09
N VAL A 442 30.40 -19.73 -12.84
CA VAL A 442 29.02 -19.96 -12.37
C VAL A 442 28.50 -21.30 -12.90
N ASN A 443 27.89 -22.10 -12.02
CA ASN A 443 27.28 -23.37 -12.41
C ASN A 443 25.95 -23.09 -13.13
N VAL A 444 25.81 -23.58 -14.35
CA VAL A 444 24.64 -23.40 -15.21
C VAL A 444 23.94 -24.72 -15.56
N LYS A 445 24.35 -25.83 -14.95
CA LYS A 445 23.83 -27.17 -15.27
C LYS A 445 22.31 -27.26 -15.20
N ASP A 446 21.71 -26.60 -14.21
CA ASP A 446 20.26 -26.62 -13.97
C ASP A 446 19.46 -25.71 -14.91
N LEU A 447 20.13 -24.93 -15.76
CA LEU A 447 19.45 -24.06 -16.72
C LEU A 447 19.03 -24.86 -17.96
N PRO A 448 17.78 -24.67 -18.45
CA PRO A 448 17.34 -25.25 -19.72
C PRO A 448 18.27 -24.86 -20.88
N ALA A 449 18.36 -25.73 -21.90
CA ALA A 449 19.06 -25.40 -23.13
C ALA A 449 18.43 -24.15 -23.77
N GLY A 450 19.27 -23.20 -24.19
CA GLY A 450 18.78 -21.91 -24.66
C GLY A 450 19.84 -20.83 -24.74
N ILE A 451 19.42 -19.65 -25.17
CA ILE A 451 20.25 -18.45 -25.23
C ILE A 451 20.09 -17.67 -23.94
N TYR A 452 21.21 -17.25 -23.36
CA TYR A 452 21.26 -16.44 -22.16
C TYR A 452 22.16 -15.23 -22.37
N ILE A 453 21.87 -14.15 -21.63
CA ILE A 453 22.75 -13.00 -21.51
C ILE A 453 23.45 -13.07 -20.17
N VAL A 454 24.78 -13.02 -20.19
CA VAL A 454 25.61 -13.05 -18.99
C VAL A 454 26.21 -11.67 -18.78
N ARG A 455 25.90 -11.07 -17.65
CA ARG A 455 26.43 -9.77 -17.23
C ARG A 455 27.50 -9.98 -16.16
N LEU A 456 28.67 -9.40 -16.38
CA LEU A 456 29.81 -9.45 -15.47
C LEU A 456 30.04 -8.07 -14.87
N SER A 457 30.29 -7.98 -13.57
CA SER A 457 30.64 -6.72 -12.91
C SER A 457 31.79 -6.90 -11.91
N ASP A 458 32.81 -6.06 -12.03
CA ASP A 458 33.92 -5.95 -11.07
C ASP A 458 33.66 -4.88 -9.99
N GLY A 459 32.48 -4.24 -10.01
CA GLY A 459 32.08 -3.12 -9.14
C GLY A 459 32.38 -1.73 -9.69
N LYS A 460 33.09 -1.63 -10.82
CA LYS A 460 33.37 -0.37 -11.55
C LYS A 460 32.98 -0.47 -13.03
N ASN A 461 33.30 -1.58 -13.68
CA ASN A 461 33.02 -1.90 -15.07
C ASN A 461 31.95 -3.00 -15.16
N ILE A 462 31.18 -2.97 -16.26
CA ILE A 462 30.19 -3.99 -16.60
C ILE A 462 30.42 -4.44 -18.03
N SER A 463 30.43 -5.75 -18.27
CA SER A 463 30.40 -6.32 -19.62
C SER A 463 29.22 -7.29 -19.78
N SER A 464 28.74 -7.45 -21.01
CA SER A 464 27.64 -8.37 -21.31
C SER A 464 28.02 -9.31 -22.45
N HIS A 465 27.73 -10.60 -22.30
CA HIS A 465 28.09 -11.64 -23.25
C HIS A 465 26.90 -12.57 -23.51
N LYS A 466 26.66 -12.87 -24.77
CA LYS A 466 25.68 -13.90 -25.16
C LYS A 466 26.29 -15.29 -24.99
N VAL A 467 25.60 -16.17 -24.27
CA VAL A 467 26.02 -17.55 -24.02
C VAL A 467 24.92 -18.51 -24.46
N ILE A 468 25.32 -19.62 -25.09
CA ILE A 468 24.42 -20.70 -25.49
C ILE A 468 24.60 -21.85 -24.50
N LYS A 469 23.53 -22.23 -23.78
CA LYS A 469 23.47 -23.44 -22.95
C LYS A 469 23.00 -24.62 -23.80
N LYS A 470 23.78 -25.70 -23.81
CA LYS A 470 23.43 -26.98 -24.44
C LYS A 470 22.64 -27.87 -23.51
#